data_AF-A0A6L7UKL4-F1
#
_entry.id   AF-A0A6L7UKL4-F1
#
_cell.length_a   1.000
_cell.length_b   1.000
_cell.length_c   1.000
_cell.angle_alpha   90.00
_cell.angle_beta   90.00
_cell.angle_gamma   90.00
#
_symmetry.space_group_name_H-M   'P 1'
#
loop_
_entity.id
_entity.type
_entity.pdbx_description
1 polymer ?
#
loop_
_entity_poly.entity_id
_entity_poly.type
_entity_poly.pdbx_seq_one_letter_code
_entity_poly.pdbx_strand_id
1 'polypeptide(L)'
;MIRHSIRHIVRKEFTDVLRDGRFRWCSVLVGALLLVSLGHGWVQAREAQREHAAAQATAREHWESQGEKNPHSAAHYGIYAFKPRLALSFVDEGVDPYTGTSVWLEAHRQNDFLLRPAQDATAAQRIGALTAAQVLQHLVPLLIILLTFGAGAGARGAGPPRPPPPPPGGRRARAVGKARGNAGAR
;
A
#
# COMPACT_ATOMS: atom_id res chain seq x y z
N MET A 1 -1.93 -27.51 -28.52
CA MET A 1 -3.34 -27.15 -28.24
C MET A 1 -3.57 -26.56 -26.84
N ILE A 2 -3.08 -27.16 -25.75
CA ILE A 2 -3.35 -26.74 -24.35
C ILE A 2 -2.94 -25.27 -24.05
N ARG A 3 -1.79 -24.82 -24.58
CA ARG A 3 -1.27 -23.44 -24.39
C ARG A 3 -2.19 -22.35 -24.95
N HIS A 4 -2.87 -22.63 -26.05
CA HIS A 4 -3.78 -21.67 -26.70
C HIS A 4 -5.04 -21.49 -25.86
N SER A 5 -5.62 -22.59 -25.35
CA SER A 5 -6.79 -22.58 -24.48
C SER A 5 -6.55 -21.83 -23.18
N ILE A 6 -5.39 -22.02 -22.53
CA ILE A 6 -5.03 -21.28 -21.31
C ILE A 6 -4.97 -19.78 -21.58
N ARG A 7 -4.34 -19.35 -22.68
CA ARG A 7 -4.26 -17.93 -23.04
C ARG A 7 -5.64 -17.31 -23.28
N HIS A 8 -6.54 -18.03 -23.94
CA HIS A 8 -7.91 -17.56 -24.16
C HIS A 8 -8.70 -17.44 -22.86
N ILE A 9 -8.58 -18.42 -21.96
CA ILE A 9 -9.23 -18.39 -20.65
C ILE A 9 -8.70 -17.21 -19.83
N VAL A 10 -7.39 -17.08 -19.70
CA VAL A 10 -6.77 -15.96 -18.95
C VAL A 10 -7.20 -14.61 -19.50
N ARG A 11 -7.21 -14.44 -20.84
CA ARG A 11 -7.58 -13.16 -21.46
C ARG A 11 -9.06 -12.85 -21.27
N LYS A 12 -9.93 -13.84 -21.34
CA LYS A 12 -11.37 -13.69 -21.10
C LYS A 12 -11.64 -13.34 -19.63
N GLU A 13 -11.08 -14.10 -18.69
CA GLU A 13 -11.22 -13.81 -17.25
C GLU A 13 -10.66 -12.43 -16.88
N PHE A 14 -9.51 -12.06 -17.43
CA PHE A 14 -8.96 -10.72 -17.23
C PHE A 14 -9.88 -9.62 -17.80
N THR A 15 -10.47 -9.85 -18.97
CA THR A 15 -11.42 -8.89 -19.57
C THR A 15 -12.71 -8.78 -18.75
N ASP A 16 -13.20 -9.88 -18.21
CA ASP A 16 -14.40 -9.92 -17.37
C ASP A 16 -14.16 -9.18 -16.03
N VAL A 17 -12.98 -9.39 -15.41
CA VAL A 17 -12.54 -8.63 -14.22
C VAL A 17 -12.42 -7.13 -14.51
N LEU A 18 -11.79 -6.75 -15.64
CA LEU A 18 -11.67 -5.34 -16.04
C LEU A 18 -13.04 -4.68 -16.30
N ARG A 19 -14.05 -5.45 -16.69
CA ARG A 19 -15.42 -4.97 -16.96
C ARG A 19 -16.30 -4.89 -15.71
N ASP A 20 -15.88 -5.50 -14.60
CA ASP A 20 -16.57 -5.36 -13.32
C ASP A 20 -16.48 -3.89 -12.85
N GLY A 21 -17.64 -3.27 -12.66
CA GLY A 21 -17.73 -1.89 -12.17
C GLY A 21 -17.05 -1.72 -10.81
N ARG A 22 -17.11 -2.74 -9.94
CA ARG A 22 -16.45 -2.72 -8.63
C ARG A 22 -14.93 -2.68 -8.79
N PHE A 23 -14.37 -3.52 -9.67
CA PHE A 23 -12.95 -3.52 -9.99
C PHE A 23 -12.48 -2.14 -10.47
N ARG A 24 -13.22 -1.54 -11.41
CA ARG A 24 -12.88 -0.24 -11.98
C ARG A 24 -12.90 0.86 -10.93
N TRP A 25 -13.95 0.94 -10.11
CA TRP A 25 -14.07 1.97 -9.07
C TRP A 25 -13.00 1.82 -7.98
N CYS A 26 -12.77 0.61 -7.47
CA CYS A 26 -11.74 0.39 -6.46
C CYS A 26 -10.33 0.68 -7.00
N SER A 27 -10.03 0.28 -8.24
CA SER A 27 -8.74 0.56 -8.87
C SER A 27 -8.52 2.05 -9.11
N VAL A 28 -9.55 2.78 -9.58
CA VAL A 28 -9.48 4.24 -9.75
C VAL A 28 -9.29 4.92 -8.39
N LEU A 29 -10.00 4.51 -7.35
CA LEU A 29 -9.86 5.08 -6.01
C LEU A 29 -8.45 4.88 -5.46
N VAL A 30 -7.92 3.65 -5.50
CA VAL A 30 -6.55 3.34 -5.03
C VAL A 30 -5.52 4.08 -5.87
N GLY A 31 -5.71 4.14 -7.20
CA GLY A 31 -4.84 4.90 -8.09
C GLY A 31 -4.85 6.40 -7.81
N ALA A 32 -6.02 6.98 -7.54
CA ALA A 32 -6.15 8.38 -7.15
C ALA A 32 -5.48 8.66 -5.81
N LEU A 33 -5.68 7.79 -4.81
CA LEU A 33 -4.98 7.89 -3.52
C LEU A 33 -3.47 7.81 -3.69
N LEU A 34 -2.97 6.92 -4.54
CA LEU A 34 -1.54 6.80 -4.81
C LEU A 34 -0.97 8.09 -5.42
N LEU A 35 -1.65 8.67 -6.41
CA LEU A 35 -1.23 9.92 -7.05
C LEU A 35 -1.23 11.09 -6.06
N VAL A 36 -2.27 11.21 -5.24
CA VAL A 36 -2.35 12.23 -4.18
C VAL A 36 -1.23 12.04 -3.17
N SER A 37 -0.97 10.79 -2.75
CA SER A 37 0.10 10.48 -1.78
C SER A 37 1.48 10.81 -2.34
N LEU A 38 1.74 10.52 -3.62
CA LEU A 38 2.99 10.88 -4.30
C LEU A 38 3.16 12.40 -4.39
N GLY A 39 2.09 13.12 -4.75
CA GLY A 39 2.10 14.58 -4.80
C GLY A 39 2.35 15.21 -3.43
N HIS A 40 1.64 14.73 -2.40
CA HIS A 40 1.83 15.16 -1.02
C HIS A 40 3.27 14.89 -0.55
N GLY A 41 3.75 13.66 -0.72
CA GLY A 41 5.11 13.26 -0.37
C GLY A 41 6.16 14.10 -1.10
N TRP A 42 5.96 14.42 -2.38
CA TRP A 42 6.88 15.26 -3.15
C TRP A 42 6.98 16.68 -2.58
N VAL A 43 5.85 17.30 -2.26
CA VAL A 43 5.81 18.64 -1.65
C VAL A 43 6.50 18.62 -0.29
N GLN A 44 6.16 17.65 0.58
CA GLN A 44 6.78 17.49 1.89
C GLN A 44 8.29 17.25 1.79
N ALA A 45 8.72 16.39 0.85
CA ALA A 45 10.13 16.12 0.64
C ALA A 45 10.88 17.37 0.19
N ARG A 46 10.31 18.15 -0.73
CA ARG A 46 10.94 19.39 -1.20
C ARG A 46 11.07 20.44 -0.11
N GLU A 47 10.03 20.60 0.71
CA GLU A 47 10.06 21.58 1.81
C GLU A 47 11.06 21.17 2.89
N ALA A 48 11.02 19.91 3.32
CA ALA A 48 11.99 19.39 4.28
C ALA A 48 13.44 19.50 3.79
N GLN A 49 13.71 19.32 2.49
CA GLN A 49 15.04 19.52 1.92
C GLN A 49 15.50 20.98 1.98
N ARG A 50 14.58 21.94 1.78
CA ARG A 50 14.89 23.37 1.90
C ARG A 50 15.20 23.75 3.35
N GLU A 51 14.38 23.29 4.28
CA GLU A 51 14.60 23.51 5.72
C GLU A 51 15.92 22.88 6.17
N HIS A 52 16.20 21.65 5.74
CA HIS A 52 17.47 20.97 6.01
C HIS A 52 18.68 21.77 5.48
N ALA A 53 18.61 22.24 4.22
CA ALA A 53 19.70 23.01 3.62
C ALA A 53 19.92 24.35 4.35
N ALA A 54 18.84 25.05 4.72
CA ALA A 54 18.93 26.28 5.50
C ALA A 54 19.55 26.02 6.89
N ALA A 55 19.09 24.99 7.60
CA ALA A 55 19.62 24.62 8.91
C ALA A 55 21.09 24.20 8.85
N GLN A 56 21.50 23.48 7.81
CA GLN A 56 22.90 23.14 7.57
C GLN A 56 23.75 24.39 7.33
N ALA A 57 23.27 25.35 6.53
CA ALA A 57 23.98 26.59 6.28
C ALA A 57 24.16 27.41 7.57
N THR A 58 23.12 27.55 8.38
CA THR A 58 23.19 28.24 9.68
C THR A 58 24.12 27.53 10.66
N ALA A 59 24.05 26.19 10.76
CA ALA A 59 24.96 25.43 11.62
C ALA A 59 26.43 25.61 11.19
N ARG A 60 26.68 25.68 9.88
CA ARG A 60 28.00 25.94 9.32
C ARG A 60 28.48 27.35 9.65
N GLU A 61 27.63 28.35 9.47
CA GLU A 61 27.94 29.74 9.81
C GLU A 61 28.29 29.90 11.30
N HIS A 62 27.52 29.29 12.20
CA HIS A 62 27.82 29.30 13.64
C HIS A 62 29.18 28.64 13.95
N TRP A 63 29.51 27.56 13.26
CA TRP A 63 30.81 26.89 13.43
C TRP A 63 31.98 27.75 12.96
N GLU A 64 31.82 28.43 11.82
CA GLU A 64 32.88 29.28 11.25
C GLU A 64 33.02 30.63 11.98
N SER A 65 31.94 31.14 12.58
CA SER A 65 31.91 32.46 13.26
C SER A 65 32.21 32.40 14.77
N GLN A 66 32.67 31.25 15.28
CA GLN A 66 32.88 31.03 16.72
C GLN A 66 34.03 31.85 17.35
N GLY A 67 34.82 32.57 16.54
CA GLY A 67 35.99 33.34 16.96
C GLY A 67 37.24 32.49 17.20
N GLU A 68 38.31 33.11 17.70
CA GLU A 68 39.52 32.37 18.10
C GLU A 68 39.25 31.51 19.34
N LYS A 69 39.38 30.20 19.18
CA LYS A 69 39.29 29.21 20.26
C LYS A 69 40.32 28.12 20.02
N ASN A 70 40.83 27.52 21.10
CA ASN A 70 41.65 26.31 20.95
C ASN A 70 40.77 25.14 20.45
N PRO A 71 41.35 24.13 19.77
CA PRO A 71 40.58 23.05 19.16
C PRO A 71 39.71 22.25 20.14
N HIS A 72 40.13 22.12 21.40
CA HIS A 72 39.37 21.41 22.42
C HIS A 72 38.11 22.20 22.84
N SER A 73 38.25 23.50 23.09
CA SER A 73 37.11 24.38 23.38
C SER A 73 36.15 24.51 22.19
N ALA A 74 36.65 24.51 20.96
CA ALA A 74 35.82 24.48 19.75
C ALA A 74 34.99 23.17 19.66
N ALA A 75 35.60 22.02 19.99
CA ALA A 75 34.90 20.74 20.00
C ALA A 75 33.82 20.66 21.10
N HIS A 76 34.00 21.34 22.23
CA HIS A 76 32.97 21.48 23.27
C HIS A 76 31.85 22.46 22.91
N TYR A 77 32.11 23.45 22.03
CA TYR A 77 31.06 24.35 21.56
C TYR A 77 30.03 23.63 20.68
N GLY A 78 30.49 22.62 19.94
CA GLY A 78 29.64 21.69 19.19
C GLY A 78 29.04 22.24 17.89
N ILE A 79 28.32 21.38 17.18
CA ILE A 79 27.64 21.69 15.92
C ILE A 79 26.50 20.70 15.66
N TYR A 80 25.43 21.15 14.99
CA TYR A 80 24.43 20.24 14.46
C TYR A 80 24.93 19.54 13.19
N ALA A 81 24.77 18.22 13.16
CA ALA A 81 24.87 17.43 11.94
C ALA A 81 23.49 16.93 11.52
N PHE A 82 23.28 16.86 10.20
CA PHE A 82 22.00 16.51 9.60
C PHE A 82 22.17 15.33 8.67
N LYS A 83 21.27 14.36 8.77
CA LYS A 83 21.20 13.21 7.88
C LYS A 83 20.75 13.66 6.48
N PRO A 84 21.49 13.33 5.41
CA PRO A 84 21.04 13.58 4.04
C PRO A 84 19.76 12.80 3.75
N ARG A 85 18.76 13.48 3.18
CA ARG A 85 17.51 12.85 2.76
C ARG A 85 17.67 12.20 1.38
N LEU A 86 17.20 10.96 1.25
CA LEU A 86 17.29 10.17 0.02
C LEU A 86 16.30 10.68 -1.05
N ALA A 87 16.65 10.52 -2.33
CA ALA A 87 15.82 11.01 -3.44
C ALA A 87 14.42 10.37 -3.48
N LEU A 88 14.27 9.13 -2.99
CA LEU A 88 12.98 8.41 -2.96
C LEU A 88 12.21 8.60 -1.64
N SER A 89 12.66 9.51 -0.75
CA SER A 89 12.02 9.73 0.55
C SER A 89 10.57 10.23 0.44
N PHE A 90 10.17 10.75 -0.72
CA PHE A 90 8.80 11.17 -1.00
C PHE A 90 7.83 9.99 -1.22
N VAL A 91 8.35 8.80 -1.51
CA VAL A 91 7.57 7.56 -1.62
C VAL A 91 7.49 6.87 -0.28
N ASP A 92 8.65 6.75 0.39
CA ASP A 92 8.83 6.10 1.68
C ASP A 92 9.91 6.81 2.50
N GLU A 93 9.56 7.28 3.70
CA GLU A 93 10.49 7.90 4.65
C GLU A 93 11.30 6.85 5.44
N GLY A 94 10.95 5.57 5.30
CA GLY A 94 11.61 4.46 5.98
C GLY A 94 11.53 4.61 7.50
N VAL A 95 12.69 4.62 8.15
CA VAL A 95 12.80 4.67 9.62
C VAL A 95 13.08 6.08 10.15
N ASP A 96 13.29 7.08 9.28
CA ASP A 96 13.64 8.44 9.67
C ASP A 96 12.67 9.06 10.69
N PRO A 97 11.33 8.88 10.56
CA PRO A 97 10.38 9.39 11.56
C PRO A 97 10.60 8.86 12.98
N TYR A 98 11.25 7.70 13.09
CA TYR A 98 11.51 6.99 14.36
C TYR A 98 12.94 7.16 14.86
N THR A 99 13.92 7.26 13.96
CA THR A 99 15.34 7.40 14.31
C THR A 99 15.78 8.85 14.46
N GLY A 100 15.10 9.79 13.80
CA GLY A 100 15.50 11.19 13.78
C GLY A 100 16.46 11.52 12.64
N THR A 101 16.61 12.81 12.35
CA THR A 101 17.36 13.31 11.18
C THR A 101 18.42 14.36 11.51
N SER A 102 18.52 14.79 12.77
CA SER A 102 19.57 15.71 13.23
C SER A 102 20.19 15.24 14.54
N VAL A 103 21.43 15.64 14.81
CA VAL A 103 22.13 15.32 16.05
C VAL A 103 23.05 16.47 16.45
N TRP A 104 23.14 16.76 17.74
CA TRP A 104 24.11 17.70 18.29
C TRP A 104 25.44 16.98 18.53
N LEU A 105 26.50 17.42 17.86
CA LEU A 105 27.84 16.88 18.02
C LEU A 105 28.63 17.73 19.00
N GLU A 106 29.20 17.11 20.04
CA GLU A 106 30.07 17.78 20.99
C GLU A 106 31.13 16.79 21.54
N ALA A 107 32.19 17.34 22.13
CA ALA A 107 33.26 16.53 22.69
C ALA A 107 32.77 15.68 23.88
N HIS A 108 33.22 14.41 23.92
CA HIS A 108 33.00 13.45 25.01
C HIS A 108 31.54 13.09 25.31
N ARG A 109 30.59 13.43 24.41
CA ARG A 109 29.18 13.08 24.57
C ARG A 109 28.57 12.58 23.26
N GLN A 110 27.86 11.47 23.36
CA GLN A 110 27.03 10.94 22.28
C GLN A 110 25.59 11.38 22.55
N ASN A 111 25.11 12.33 21.76
CA ASN A 111 23.73 12.80 21.89
C ASN A 111 22.78 11.96 21.04
N ASP A 112 21.53 11.90 21.49
CA ASP A 112 20.45 11.28 20.74
C ASP A 112 20.12 12.07 19.47
N PHE A 113 19.58 11.37 18.50
CA PHE A 113 19.02 11.99 17.30
C PHE A 113 17.70 12.70 17.63
N LEU A 114 17.55 13.90 17.08
CA LEU A 114 16.38 14.77 17.20
C LEU A 114 15.55 14.73 15.91
N LEU A 115 14.44 15.47 15.91
CA LEU A 115 13.48 15.55 14.80
C LEU A 115 12.89 14.18 14.45
N ARG A 116 12.19 13.60 15.43
CA ARG A 116 11.52 12.31 15.33
C ARG A 116 9.99 12.52 15.25
N PRO A 117 9.41 12.83 14.08
CA PRO A 117 7.96 13.07 13.95
C PRO A 117 7.07 12.01 14.59
N ALA A 118 7.51 10.75 14.63
CA ALA A 118 6.75 9.67 15.25
C ALA A 118 6.65 9.78 16.78
N GLN A 119 7.55 10.52 17.44
CA GLN A 119 7.54 10.76 18.88
C GLN A 119 6.35 11.67 19.28
N ASP A 120 6.06 12.68 18.46
CA ASP A 120 4.99 13.65 18.71
C ASP A 120 3.65 13.22 18.08
N ALA A 121 3.65 12.16 17.27
CA ALA A 121 2.47 11.63 16.61
C ALA A 121 1.63 10.72 17.51
N THR A 122 0.31 10.81 17.38
CA THR A 122 -0.62 9.82 17.92
C THR A 122 -0.45 8.46 17.21
N ALA A 123 -0.95 7.38 17.84
CA ALA A 123 -0.96 6.06 17.21
C ALA A 123 -1.69 6.05 15.85
N ALA A 124 -2.81 6.78 15.74
CA ALA A 124 -3.55 6.90 14.49
C ALA A 124 -2.75 7.62 13.39
N GLN A 125 -2.02 8.69 13.74
CA GLN A 125 -1.15 9.39 12.78
C GLN A 125 0.03 8.54 12.30
N ARG A 126 0.57 7.66 13.17
CA ARG A 126 1.65 6.74 12.79
C ARG A 126 1.21 5.64 11.82
N ILE A 127 0.03 5.05 12.06
CA ILE A 127 -0.52 3.97 11.22
C ILE A 127 -1.15 4.53 9.94
N GLY A 128 -1.77 5.70 10.03
CA GLY A 128 -2.52 6.33 8.94
C GLY A 128 -1.73 7.37 8.14
N ALA A 129 -0.40 7.37 8.19
CA ALA A 129 0.40 8.30 7.42
C ALA A 129 0.12 8.12 5.92
N LEU A 130 -0.25 9.21 5.24
CA LEU A 130 -0.58 9.18 3.81
C LEU A 130 0.70 9.21 2.96
N THR A 131 1.34 8.04 2.82
CA THR A 131 2.50 7.86 1.94
C THR A 131 2.18 6.89 0.80
N ALA A 132 2.92 7.02 -0.30
CA ALA A 132 2.78 6.10 -1.43
C ALA A 132 3.12 4.65 -1.01
N ALA A 133 4.13 4.47 -0.15
CA ALA A 133 4.45 3.17 0.43
C ALA A 133 3.29 2.57 1.22
N GLN A 134 2.60 3.35 2.06
CA GLN A 134 1.45 2.88 2.83
C GLN A 134 0.29 2.44 1.92
N VAL A 135 0.01 3.20 0.85
CA VAL A 135 -0.98 2.82 -0.17
C VAL A 135 -0.61 1.50 -0.85
N LEU A 136 0.65 1.36 -1.27
CA LEU A 136 1.12 0.15 -1.97
C LEU A 136 1.18 -1.08 -1.05
N GLN A 137 1.55 -0.92 0.22
CA GLN A 137 1.71 -2.03 1.16
C GLN A 137 0.38 -2.48 1.77
N HIS A 138 -0.59 -1.58 1.93
CA HIS A 138 -1.86 -1.90 2.60
C HIS A 138 -3.03 -1.98 1.62
N LEU A 139 -3.25 -0.95 0.79
CA LEU A 139 -4.44 -0.89 -0.06
C LEU A 139 -4.35 -1.80 -1.28
N VAL A 140 -3.16 -1.96 -1.88
CA VAL A 140 -2.99 -2.84 -3.06
C VAL A 140 -3.19 -4.32 -2.68
N PRO A 141 -2.61 -4.87 -1.59
CA PRO A 141 -2.92 -6.24 -1.19
C PRO A 141 -4.39 -6.45 -0.84
N LEU A 142 -5.02 -5.49 -0.15
CA LEU A 142 -6.47 -5.56 0.13
C LEU A 142 -7.30 -5.56 -1.15
N LEU A 143 -6.92 -4.74 -2.14
CA LEU A 143 -7.53 -4.75 -3.47
C LEU A 143 -7.37 -6.14 -4.10
N ILE A 144 -6.16 -6.71 -4.12
CA ILE A 144 -5.92 -8.05 -4.69
C ILE A 144 -6.78 -9.12 -3.97
N ILE A 145 -6.85 -9.11 -2.64
CA ILE A 145 -7.66 -10.06 -1.86
C ILE A 145 -9.15 -9.91 -2.19
N LEU A 146 -9.67 -8.69 -2.17
CA LEU A 146 -11.08 -8.42 -2.49
C LEU A 146 -11.44 -8.92 -3.89
N LEU A 147 -10.55 -8.70 -4.86
CA LEU A 147 -10.77 -9.07 -6.26
C LEU A 147 -10.69 -10.59 -6.47
N THR A 148 -9.69 -11.25 -5.88
CA THR A 148 -9.51 -12.70 -6.01
C THR A 148 -10.62 -13.49 -5.31
N PHE A 149 -11.12 -13.00 -4.16
CA PHE A 149 -12.26 -13.62 -3.48
C PHE A 149 -13.56 -13.53 -4.30
N GLY A 150 -13.82 -12.38 -4.93
CA GLY A 150 -14.97 -12.21 -5.83
C GLY A 150 -14.99 -13.21 -6.99
N ALA A 151 -13.83 -13.44 -7.62
CA ALA A 151 -13.69 -14.43 -8.70
C ALA A 151 -13.94 -15.88 -8.23
N GLY A 152 -13.43 -16.25 -7.05
CA GLY A 152 -13.60 -17.61 -6.50
C GLY A 152 -15.00 -17.91 -5.95
N ALA A 153 -15.72 -16.90 -5.45
CA ALA A 153 -17.08 -17.06 -4.95
C ALA A 153 -18.11 -17.20 -6.09
N GLY A 154 -17.92 -16.44 -7.18
CA GLY A 154 -18.78 -16.54 -8.37
C GLY A 154 -18.79 -17.93 -9.01
N ALA A 155 -17.64 -18.64 -8.99
CA ALA A 155 -17.53 -20.00 -9.49
C ALA A 155 -18.37 -21.03 -8.70
N ARG A 156 -18.66 -20.77 -7.41
CA ARG A 156 -19.48 -21.65 -6.56
C ARG A 156 -20.97 -21.31 -6.59
N GLY A 157 -21.33 -20.10 -7.03
CA GLY A 157 -22.71 -19.63 -7.12
C GLY A 157 -23.43 -20.07 -8.41
N ALA A 158 -22.70 -20.56 -9.40
CA ALA A 158 -23.30 -21.26 -10.54
C ALA A 158 -23.86 -22.59 -10.03
N GLY A 159 -25.19 -22.73 -9.99
CA GLY A 159 -25.87 -23.95 -9.53
C GLY A 159 -25.34 -25.22 -10.23
N PRO A 160 -25.66 -26.41 -9.69
CA PRO A 160 -25.14 -27.67 -10.19
C PRO A 160 -25.34 -27.79 -11.71
N PRO A 161 -24.36 -28.38 -12.44
CA PRO A 161 -24.43 -28.48 -13.88
C PRO A 161 -25.78 -29.06 -14.31
N ARG A 162 -26.39 -28.40 -15.31
CA ARG A 162 -27.70 -28.80 -15.83
C ARG A 162 -27.63 -30.30 -16.17
N PRO A 163 -28.55 -31.13 -15.63
CA PRO A 163 -28.51 -32.57 -15.89
C PRO A 163 -28.59 -32.81 -17.40
N PRO A 164 -27.91 -33.85 -17.91
CA PRO A 164 -27.93 -34.16 -19.34
C PRO A 164 -29.38 -34.30 -19.81
N PRO A 165 -29.68 -33.88 -21.06
CA PRO A 165 -31.02 -34.04 -21.61
C PRO A 165 -31.43 -35.51 -21.49
N PRO A 166 -32.67 -35.80 -21.06
CA PRO A 166 -33.11 -37.18 -20.91
C PRO A 166 -33.04 -37.89 -22.27
N PRO A 167 -32.73 -39.20 -22.28
CA PRO A 167 -32.70 -39.96 -23.52
C PRO A 167 -34.04 -39.84 -24.27
N PRO A 168 -34.02 -39.80 -25.61
CA PRO A 168 -35.24 -39.72 -26.42
C PRO A 168 -36.15 -40.91 -26.04
N GLY A 169 -37.27 -40.62 -25.38
CA GLY A 169 -38.21 -41.63 -24.85
C GLY A 169 -38.70 -41.36 -23.42
N GLY A 170 -38.00 -40.53 -22.64
CA GLY A 170 -38.31 -40.30 -21.21
C GLY A 170 -39.59 -39.52 -20.88
N ARG A 171 -40.25 -38.89 -21.87
CA ARG A 171 -41.48 -38.09 -21.63
C ARG A 171 -42.69 -38.95 -21.25
N ARG A 172 -42.79 -40.18 -21.76
CA ARG A 172 -43.92 -41.09 -21.43
C ARG A 172 -43.73 -41.83 -20.10
N ALA A 173 -42.50 -42.15 -19.72
CA ALA A 173 -42.19 -42.85 -18.46
C ALA A 173 -42.49 -41.98 -17.22
N ARG A 174 -42.31 -40.66 -17.31
CA ARG A 174 -42.54 -39.74 -16.17
C ARG A 174 -44.02 -39.52 -15.84
N ALA A 175 -44.93 -39.66 -16.82
CA ALA A 175 -46.37 -39.61 -16.58
C ALA A 175 -46.88 -40.88 -15.86
N VAL A 176 -46.36 -42.05 -16.24
CA VAL A 176 -46.72 -43.34 -15.62
C VAL A 176 -46.19 -43.43 -14.16
N GLY A 177 -45.00 -42.88 -13.89
CA GLY A 177 -44.44 -42.82 -12.54
C GLY A 177 -45.25 -41.95 -11.56
N LYS A 178 -45.79 -40.80 -12.04
CA LYS A 178 -46.65 -39.94 -11.22
C LYS A 178 -48.03 -40.55 -10.94
N ALA A 179 -48.57 -41.35 -11.85
CA ALA A 179 -49.85 -42.03 -11.66
C ALA A 179 -49.78 -43.18 -10.63
N ARG A 180 -48.66 -43.91 -10.57
CA ARG A 180 -48.47 -45.00 -9.58
C ARG A 180 -48.12 -44.51 -8.18
N GLY A 181 -47.49 -43.35 -8.02
CA GLY A 181 -47.15 -42.78 -6.71
C GLY A 181 -48.35 -42.30 -5.88
N ASN A 182 -49.49 -42.02 -6.51
CA ASN A 182 -50.68 -41.49 -5.83
C ASN A 182 -51.71 -42.57 -5.45
N ALA A 183 -51.43 -43.85 -5.73
CA ALA A 183 -52.32 -44.98 -5.45
C ALA A 183 -51.93 -45.78 -4.19
N GLY A 184 -50.89 -45.35 -3.45
CA GLY A 184 -50.39 -46.03 -2.25
C GLY A 184 -50.48 -45.22 -0.95
N ALA A 185 -51.22 -44.12 -0.95
CA ALA A 185 -51.45 -43.30 0.24
C ALA A 185 -52.95 -43.22 0.56
N ARG A 186 -53.50 -44.32 1.06
CA ARG A 186 -54.69 -44.36 1.92
C ARG A 186 -54.49 -45.46 2.95
#